data_AF-S8BV16-F1
#
_entry.id   AF-S8BV16-F1
#
_cell.length_a   1.000
_cell.length_b   1.000
_cell.length_c   1.000
_cell.angle_alpha   90.00
_cell.angle_beta   90.00
_cell.angle_gamma   90.00
#
_symmetry.space_group_name_H-M   'P 1'
#
loop_
_entity.id
_entity.type
_entity.pdbx_description
1 polymer ?
#
loop_
_entity_poly.entity_id
_entity_poly.type
_entity_poly.pdbx_seq_one_letter_code
_entity_poly.pdbx_strand_id
1 'polypeptide(L)'
;DAGRQIGLLWEMIRAPLIAPLLRICVYICLAMSIMVFMERLYMGVVIVLVKLFWKKPHKRYKWEPLKEDLESGNANFPKVLVQIPMYNEREVYKISIGAASNLSWPSDRLVIQVLDDSTDPHIKDLIEKECIRWASKGVNIRYQIRETRGGYKAGALKEG
;
A
#
# COMPACT_ATOMS: atom_id res chain seq x y z
N ASP A 1 53.84 -8.46 40.21
CA ASP A 1 53.71 -9.75 39.52
C ASP A 1 52.37 -10.01 38.83
N ALA A 2 51.21 -9.77 39.46
CA ALA A 2 49.89 -10.00 38.85
C ALA A 2 49.62 -9.19 37.56
N GLY A 3 49.98 -7.90 37.51
CA GLY A 3 49.73 -7.06 36.33
C GLY A 3 50.51 -7.48 35.07
N ARG A 4 51.69 -8.11 35.25
CA ARG A 4 52.53 -8.59 34.15
C ARG A 4 52.00 -9.92 33.60
N GLN A 5 51.41 -10.78 34.44
CA GLN A 5 50.72 -11.99 33.99
C GLN A 5 49.43 -11.67 33.23
N ILE A 6 48.65 -10.66 33.67
CA ILE A 6 47.43 -10.23 32.98
C ILE A 6 47.76 -9.67 31.58
N GLY A 7 48.82 -8.87 31.45
CA GLY A 7 49.26 -8.36 30.15
C GLY A 7 49.70 -9.45 29.16
N LEU A 8 50.39 -10.49 29.65
CA LEU A 8 50.79 -11.64 28.83
C LEU A 8 49.60 -12.50 28.39
N LEU A 9 48.64 -12.76 29.29
CA LEU A 9 47.39 -13.43 28.97
C LEU A 9 46.56 -12.63 27.95
N TRP A 10 46.54 -11.31 28.08
CA TRP A 10 45.86 -10.42 27.14
C TRP A 10 46.48 -10.51 25.73
N GLU A 11 47.80 -10.46 25.60
CA GLU A 11 48.47 -10.59 24.29
C GLU A 11 48.28 -12.01 23.69
N MET A 12 48.28 -13.05 24.52
CA MET A 12 48.02 -14.44 24.08
C MET A 12 46.58 -14.65 23.58
N ILE A 13 45.60 -13.89 24.07
CA ILE A 13 44.19 -14.02 23.63
C ILE A 13 43.88 -13.04 22.48
N ARG A 14 44.43 -11.82 22.55
CA ARG A 14 44.14 -10.74 21.61
C ARG A 14 44.62 -11.05 20.20
N ALA A 15 45.86 -11.52 20.05
CA ALA A 15 46.48 -11.73 18.75
C ALA A 15 45.89 -12.93 17.96
N PRO A 16 45.67 -14.12 18.56
CA PRO A 16 45.17 -15.28 17.81
C PRO A 16 43.64 -15.41 17.80
N LEU A 17 42.90 -14.74 18.69
CA LEU A 17 41.45 -14.94 18.82
C LEU A 17 40.65 -13.66 18.54
N ILE A 18 40.95 -12.56 19.24
CA ILE A 18 40.18 -11.32 19.10
C ILE A 18 40.43 -10.66 17.74
N ALA A 19 41.70 -10.55 17.31
CA ALA A 19 42.06 -9.93 16.04
C ALA A 19 41.45 -10.62 14.79
N PRO A 20 41.53 -11.95 14.62
CA PRO A 20 40.89 -12.60 13.47
C PRO A 20 39.37 -12.55 13.55
N LEU A 21 38.77 -12.68 14.74
CA LEU A 21 37.32 -12.56 14.92
C LEU A 21 36.83 -11.17 14.49
N LEU A 22 37.50 -10.10 14.95
CA LEU A 22 37.17 -8.73 14.55
C LEU A 22 37.34 -8.52 13.04
N ARG A 23 38.40 -9.08 12.44
CA ARG A 23 38.58 -9.02 10.97
C ARG A 23 37.44 -9.70 10.24
N ILE A 24 37.01 -10.88 10.67
CA ILE A 24 35.85 -11.59 10.08
C ILE A 24 34.58 -10.74 10.20
N CYS A 25 34.31 -10.17 11.39
CA CYS A 25 33.17 -9.28 11.59
C CYS A 25 33.22 -8.06 10.66
N VAL A 26 34.39 -7.43 10.50
CA VAL A 26 34.57 -6.30 9.58
C VAL A 26 34.28 -6.70 8.14
N TYR A 27 34.76 -7.86 7.68
CA TYR A 27 34.46 -8.36 6.34
C TYR A 27 32.97 -8.67 6.13
N ILE A 28 32.30 -9.24 7.13
CA ILE A 28 30.85 -9.47 7.09
C ILE A 28 30.09 -8.15 6.98
N CYS A 29 30.45 -7.15 7.80
CA CYS A 29 29.85 -5.81 7.74
C CYS A 29 30.08 -5.14 6.38
N LEU A 30 31.28 -5.26 5.82
CA LEU A 30 31.61 -4.71 4.51
C LEU A 30 30.82 -5.39 3.39
N ALA A 31 30.68 -6.73 3.43
CA ALA A 31 29.87 -7.48 2.49
C ALA A 31 28.38 -7.07 2.55
N MET A 32 27.82 -6.94 3.76
CA MET A 32 26.43 -6.48 3.94
C MET A 32 26.23 -5.05 3.43
N SER A 33 27.18 -4.15 3.71
CA SER A 33 27.13 -2.77 3.22
C SER A 33 27.14 -2.70 1.68
N ILE A 34 28.01 -3.49 1.02
CA ILE A 34 28.06 -3.56 -0.44
C ILE A 34 26.77 -4.13 -1.01
N MET A 35 26.22 -5.19 -0.42
CA MET A 35 24.96 -5.79 -0.88
C MET A 35 23.80 -4.78 -0.84
N VAL A 36 23.63 -4.07 0.29
CA VAL A 36 22.58 -3.06 0.44
C VAL A 36 22.80 -1.90 -0.54
N PHE A 37 24.06 -1.48 -0.75
CA PHE A 37 24.37 -0.44 -1.72
C PHE A 37 23.99 -0.87 -3.14
N MET A 38 24.31 -2.11 -3.54
CA MET A 38 23.93 -2.66 -4.84
C MET A 38 22.41 -2.75 -5.03
N GLU A 39 21.66 -3.13 -3.98
CA GLU A 39 20.19 -3.13 -4.03
C GLU A 39 19.64 -1.72 -4.26
N ARG A 40 20.17 -0.71 -3.55
CA ARG A 40 19.76 0.69 -3.72
C ARG A 40 20.13 1.23 -5.11
N LEU A 41 21.30 0.88 -5.62
CA LEU A 41 21.71 1.22 -6.98
C LEU A 41 20.77 0.58 -8.01
N TYR A 42 20.48 -0.70 -7.89
CA TYR A 42 19.56 -1.41 -8.78
C TYR A 42 18.18 -0.74 -8.79
N MET A 43 17.61 -0.47 -7.61
CA MET A 43 16.32 0.23 -7.49
C MET A 43 16.36 1.62 -8.13
N GLY A 44 17.45 2.37 -7.92
CA GLY A 44 17.66 3.67 -8.55
C GLY A 44 17.69 3.60 -10.08
N VAL A 45 18.46 2.66 -10.64
CA VAL A 45 18.55 2.42 -12.08
C VAL A 45 17.19 2.02 -12.65
N VAL A 46 16.48 1.10 -12.00
CA VAL A 46 15.12 0.69 -12.42
C VAL A 46 14.17 1.88 -12.44
N ILE A 47 14.17 2.72 -11.39
CA ILE A 47 13.32 3.92 -11.34
C ILE A 47 13.68 4.89 -12.47
N VAL A 48 14.96 5.11 -12.76
CA VAL A 48 15.41 5.99 -13.85
C VAL A 48 14.99 5.43 -15.21
N LEU A 49 15.20 4.13 -15.46
CA LEU A 49 14.79 3.46 -16.70
C LEU A 49 13.27 3.52 -16.86
N VAL A 50 12.52 3.23 -15.81
CA VAL A 50 11.06 3.38 -15.79
C VAL A 50 10.68 4.83 -16.10
N LYS A 51 11.29 5.83 -15.48
CA LYS A 51 10.98 7.24 -15.79
C LYS A 51 11.35 7.66 -17.21
N LEU A 52 12.42 7.11 -17.78
CA LEU A 52 12.91 7.45 -19.12
C LEU A 52 12.09 6.77 -20.23
N PHE A 53 11.77 5.48 -20.06
CA PHE A 53 11.13 4.65 -21.09
C PHE A 53 9.62 4.52 -20.91
N TRP A 54 9.08 4.74 -19.72
CA TRP A 54 7.64 4.62 -19.50
C TRP A 54 6.96 5.92 -19.91
N LYS A 55 6.06 5.81 -20.89
CA LYS A 55 5.14 6.88 -21.25
C LYS A 55 4.36 7.27 -19.98
N LYS A 56 4.38 8.57 -19.61
CA LYS A 56 3.55 9.13 -18.52
C LYS A 56 2.15 8.53 -18.61
N PRO A 57 1.47 8.21 -17.49
CA PRO A 57 0.15 7.53 -17.50
C PRO A 57 -0.87 8.19 -18.44
N HIS A 58 -0.76 9.51 -18.62
CA HIS A 58 -1.54 10.31 -19.56
C HIS A 58 -1.42 9.91 -21.06
N LYS A 59 -0.36 9.21 -21.46
CA LYS A 59 -0.18 8.66 -22.82
C LYS A 59 -0.53 7.17 -22.93
N ARG A 60 -0.69 6.47 -21.80
CA ARG A 60 -1.02 5.03 -21.75
C ARG A 60 -2.52 4.79 -21.64
N TYR A 61 -3.23 5.70 -20.97
CA TYR A 61 -4.68 5.81 -21.04
C TYR A 61 -5.00 6.97 -21.98
N LYS A 62 -5.65 6.69 -23.12
CA LYS A 62 -6.32 7.71 -23.92
C LYS A 62 -7.48 8.23 -23.07
N TRP A 63 -7.19 9.15 -22.17
CA TRP A 63 -8.21 9.87 -21.44
C TRP A 63 -8.59 11.05 -22.32
N GLU A 64 -9.66 10.88 -23.08
CA GLU A 64 -10.40 12.02 -23.61
C GLU A 64 -11.40 12.43 -22.51
N PRO A 65 -11.45 13.70 -22.09
CA PRO A 65 -12.57 14.15 -21.28
C PRO A 65 -13.84 13.79 -22.04
N LEU A 66 -14.82 13.20 -21.35
CA LEU A 66 -16.14 12.97 -21.95
C LEU A 66 -16.56 14.30 -22.57
N LYS A 67 -16.74 14.33 -23.90
CA LYS A 67 -17.28 15.51 -24.57
C LYS A 67 -18.65 15.78 -23.97
N GLU A 68 -18.94 17.04 -23.71
CA GLU A 68 -20.28 17.45 -23.29
C GLU A 68 -21.24 17.16 -24.45
N ASP A 69 -21.97 16.05 -24.34
CA ASP A 69 -23.06 15.75 -25.26
C ASP A 69 -24.16 16.80 -25.08
N LEU A 70 -24.55 17.40 -26.21
CA LEU A 70 -25.51 18.50 -26.33
C LEU A 70 -26.95 18.14 -25.89
N GLU A 71 -27.22 16.88 -25.52
CA GLU A 71 -28.49 16.43 -24.95
C GLU A 71 -28.50 16.58 -23.42
N SER A 72 -28.34 17.82 -22.97
CA SER A 72 -28.30 18.21 -21.57
C SER A 72 -29.70 18.09 -20.94
N GLY A 73 -29.97 16.95 -20.30
CA GLY A 73 -31.21 16.71 -19.58
C GLY A 73 -31.19 15.44 -18.75
N ASN A 74 -30.50 15.44 -17.60
CA ASN A 74 -30.46 14.38 -16.58
C ASN A 74 -30.10 12.93 -17.05
N ALA A 75 -30.05 12.60 -18.34
CA ALA A 75 -29.94 11.23 -18.85
C ALA A 75 -28.48 10.77 -19.09
N ASN A 76 -27.51 11.69 -19.13
CA ASN A 76 -26.14 11.40 -19.60
C ASN A 76 -25.22 10.71 -18.58
N PHE A 77 -25.58 10.68 -17.30
CA PHE A 77 -24.79 9.97 -16.29
C PHE A 77 -25.41 8.58 -16.07
N PRO A 78 -24.76 7.48 -16.48
CA PRO A 78 -25.23 6.14 -16.10
C PRO A 78 -25.27 6.02 -14.56
N LYS A 79 -26.10 5.11 -14.05
CA LYS A 79 -25.96 4.72 -12.65
C LYS A 79 -24.64 3.96 -12.50
N VAL A 80 -23.77 4.44 -11.63
CA VAL A 80 -22.44 3.88 -11.40
C VAL A 80 -22.37 3.34 -9.99
N LEU A 81 -21.94 2.09 -9.88
CA LEU A 81 -21.58 1.45 -8.64
C LEU A 81 -20.06 1.43 -8.52
N VAL A 82 -19.52 2.01 -7.46
CA VAL A 82 -18.10 1.94 -7.10
C VAL A 82 -17.94 0.95 -5.96
N GLN A 83 -17.34 -0.20 -6.26
CA GLN A 83 -17.09 -1.24 -5.28
C GLN A 83 -15.66 -1.12 -4.74
N ILE A 84 -15.52 -1.06 -3.42
CA ILE A 84 -14.25 -0.95 -2.71
C ILE A 84 -14.07 -2.20 -1.85
N PRO A 85 -13.40 -3.25 -2.36
CA PRO A 85 -13.05 -4.41 -1.56
C PRO A 85 -11.90 -4.07 -0.60
N MET A 86 -12.06 -4.36 0.70
CA MET A 86 -11.06 -4.10 1.73
C MET A 86 -10.74 -5.36 2.55
N TYR A 87 -9.46 -5.49 2.96
CA TYR A 87 -9.00 -6.58 3.82
C TYR A 87 -7.86 -6.13 4.75
N ASN A 88 -8.17 -5.89 6.02
CA ASN A 88 -7.26 -5.42 7.06
C ASN A 88 -6.46 -4.15 6.65
N GLU A 89 -7.09 -3.22 5.91
CA GLU A 89 -6.46 -2.05 5.30
C GLU A 89 -6.56 -0.78 6.17
N ARG A 90 -5.89 -0.79 7.33
CA ARG A 90 -6.01 0.30 8.34
C ARG A 90 -5.48 1.66 7.86
N GLU A 91 -4.44 1.69 7.04
CA GLU A 91 -3.77 2.92 6.65
C GLU A 91 -4.49 3.64 5.51
N VAL A 92 -5.24 2.90 4.69
CA VAL A 92 -5.77 3.40 3.41
C VAL A 92 -7.28 3.53 3.38
N TYR A 93 -8.05 2.91 4.29
CA TYR A 93 -9.53 2.92 4.23
C TYR A 93 -10.12 4.34 4.10
N LYS A 94 -9.60 5.31 4.86
CA LYS A 94 -10.06 6.71 4.81
C LYS A 94 -9.82 7.35 3.45
N ILE A 95 -8.66 7.10 2.86
CA ILE A 95 -8.27 7.69 1.59
C ILE A 95 -9.10 7.06 0.47
N SER A 96 -9.27 5.73 0.49
CA SER A 96 -10.06 4.99 -0.50
C SER A 96 -11.53 5.41 -0.49
N ILE A 97 -12.17 5.38 0.69
CA ILE A 97 -13.59 5.78 0.84
C ILE A 97 -13.76 7.26 0.54
N GLY A 98 -12.84 8.11 1.01
CA GLY A 98 -12.88 9.54 0.75
C GLY A 98 -12.69 9.90 -0.71
N ALA A 99 -11.82 9.20 -1.44
CA ALA A 99 -11.63 9.42 -2.87
C ALA A 99 -12.86 9.01 -3.68
N ALA A 100 -13.46 7.85 -3.37
CA ALA A 100 -14.69 7.40 -4.02
C ALA A 100 -15.87 8.34 -3.72
N SER A 101 -15.99 8.81 -2.48
CA SER A 101 -17.06 9.72 -2.04
C SER A 101 -16.98 11.12 -2.63
N ASN A 102 -15.80 11.54 -3.11
CA ASN A 102 -15.58 12.84 -3.73
C ASN A 102 -15.49 12.77 -5.27
N LEU A 103 -15.90 11.65 -5.89
CA LEU A 103 -16.00 11.58 -7.34
C LEU A 103 -17.01 12.62 -7.83
N SER A 104 -16.64 13.35 -8.89
CA SER A 104 -17.55 14.29 -9.55
C SER A 104 -18.59 13.52 -10.35
N TRP A 105 -19.66 13.09 -9.67
CA TRP A 105 -20.80 12.38 -10.22
C TRP A 105 -22.08 12.81 -9.49
N PRO A 106 -23.24 12.84 -10.16
CA PRO A 106 -24.51 13.09 -9.47
C PRO A 106 -24.76 12.09 -8.33
N SER A 107 -25.01 12.59 -7.12
CA SER A 107 -25.16 11.77 -5.90
C SER A 107 -26.33 10.78 -5.95
N ASP A 108 -27.36 11.07 -6.74
CA ASP A 108 -28.51 10.20 -7.00
C ASP A 108 -28.17 9.02 -7.93
N ARG A 109 -27.03 9.10 -8.63
CA ARG A 109 -26.58 8.10 -9.61
C ARG A 109 -25.27 7.41 -9.26
N LEU A 110 -24.59 7.87 -8.22
CA LEU A 110 -23.39 7.22 -7.67
C LEU A 110 -23.79 6.39 -6.45
N VAL A 111 -23.47 5.11 -6.49
CA VAL A 111 -23.58 4.21 -5.32
C VAL A 111 -22.18 3.74 -4.97
N ILE A 112 -21.80 3.87 -3.71
CA ILE A 112 -20.51 3.36 -3.21
C ILE A 112 -20.80 2.15 -2.35
N GLN A 113 -20.11 1.04 -2.62
CA GLN A 113 -20.26 -0.20 -1.87
C GLN A 113 -18.90 -0.61 -1.33
N VAL A 114 -18.78 -0.61 -0.01
CA VAL A 114 -17.59 -1.06 0.69
C VAL A 114 -17.80 -2.52 1.07
N LEU A 115 -16.97 -3.40 0.50
CA LEU A 115 -17.01 -4.84 0.73
C LEU A 115 -15.85 -5.20 1.67
N ASP A 116 -16.15 -5.41 2.95
CA ASP A 116 -15.11 -5.66 3.96
C ASP A 116 -15.02 -7.14 4.33
N ASP A 117 -13.87 -7.74 3.99
CA ASP A 117 -13.51 -9.13 4.29
C ASP A 117 -12.51 -9.22 5.46
N SER A 118 -12.25 -8.11 6.16
CA SER A 118 -11.28 -8.02 7.27
C SER A 118 -11.57 -9.04 8.37
N THR A 119 -10.53 -9.47 9.08
CA THR A 119 -10.65 -10.37 10.23
C THR A 119 -10.57 -9.62 11.56
N ASP A 120 -9.93 -8.46 11.56
CA ASP A 120 -9.74 -7.64 12.76
C ASP A 120 -11.02 -6.83 13.08
N PRO A 121 -11.68 -7.05 14.23
CA PRO A 121 -12.87 -6.31 14.62
C PRO A 121 -12.65 -4.80 14.76
N HIS A 122 -11.44 -4.37 15.15
CA HIS A 122 -11.13 -2.96 15.29
C HIS A 122 -11.06 -2.27 13.92
N ILE A 123 -10.55 -2.96 12.89
CA ILE A 123 -10.53 -2.42 11.52
C ILE A 123 -11.96 -2.32 10.96
N LYS A 124 -12.81 -3.32 11.19
CA LYS A 124 -14.23 -3.29 10.78
C LYS A 124 -14.96 -2.08 11.34
N ASP A 125 -14.82 -1.83 12.65
CA ASP A 125 -15.43 -0.69 13.33
C ASP A 125 -14.97 0.65 12.76
N LEU A 126 -13.67 0.78 12.44
CA LEU A 126 -13.14 1.99 11.80
C LEU A 126 -13.72 2.23 10.41
N ILE A 127 -13.85 1.18 9.60
CA ILE A 127 -14.41 1.24 8.25
C ILE A 127 -15.89 1.59 8.29
N GLU A 128 -16.66 0.95 9.17
CA GLU A 128 -18.08 1.20 9.35
C GLU A 128 -18.35 2.65 9.78
N LYS A 129 -17.60 3.16 10.77
CA LYS A 129 -17.68 4.56 11.21
C LYS A 129 -17.39 5.56 10.08
N GLU A 130 -16.40 5.25 9.24
CA GLU A 130 -16.08 6.07 8.07
C GLU A 130 -17.23 6.07 7.05
N CYS A 131 -17.84 4.91 6.80
CA CYS A 131 -19.00 4.80 5.92
C CYS A 131 -20.20 5.61 6.47
N ILE A 132 -20.51 5.49 7.76
CA ILE A 132 -21.57 6.26 8.42
C ILE A 132 -21.31 7.78 8.30
N ARG A 133 -20.06 8.20 8.46
CA ARG A 133 -19.65 9.60 8.33
C ARG A 133 -19.85 10.16 6.92
N TRP A 134 -19.70 9.35 5.88
CA TRP A 134 -19.99 9.77 4.50
C TRP A 134 -21.49 9.69 4.18
N ALA A 135 -22.19 8.69 4.71
CA ALA A 135 -23.64 8.61 4.60
C ALA A 135 -24.34 9.83 5.20
N SER A 136 -23.87 10.33 6.36
CA SER A 136 -24.42 11.53 6.99
C SER A 136 -24.18 12.83 6.20
N LYS A 137 -23.23 12.82 5.25
CA LYS A 137 -22.99 13.93 4.31
C LYS A 137 -23.86 13.84 3.05
N GLY A 138 -24.75 12.84 2.95
CA GLY A 138 -25.63 12.65 1.79
C GLY A 138 -25.02 11.83 0.66
N VAL A 139 -23.89 11.13 0.89
CA VAL A 139 -23.33 10.18 -0.08
C VAL A 139 -24.06 8.85 0.02
N ASN A 140 -24.46 8.27 -1.10
CA ASN A 140 -25.10 6.95 -1.14
C ASN A 140 -24.05 5.84 -1.00
N ILE A 141 -23.62 5.58 0.23
CA ILE A 141 -22.62 4.57 0.59
C ILE A 141 -23.26 3.41 1.37
N ARG A 142 -22.89 2.19 1.01
CA ARG A 142 -23.32 0.94 1.65
C ARG A 142 -22.10 0.17 2.14
N TYR A 143 -22.14 -0.22 3.40
CA TYR A 143 -21.14 -1.10 4.00
C TYR A 143 -21.70 -2.53 4.04
N GLN A 144 -20.94 -3.50 3.54
CA GLN A 144 -21.31 -4.91 3.52
C GLN A 144 -20.14 -5.76 3.99
N ILE A 145 -20.45 -6.71 4.88
CA ILE A 145 -19.49 -7.70 5.40
C ILE A 145 -19.84 -9.04 4.73
N ARG A 146 -18.85 -9.74 4.17
CA ARG A 146 -19.07 -11.10 3.65
C ARG A 146 -18.78 -12.13 4.73
N GLU A 147 -19.66 -13.13 4.82
CA GLU A 147 -19.47 -14.28 5.72
C GLU A 147 -18.64 -15.41 5.08
N THR A 148 -18.54 -15.47 3.74
CA THR A 148 -17.95 -16.60 3.01
C THR A 148 -16.86 -16.15 2.03
N ARG A 149 -15.65 -16.73 2.13
CA ARG A 149 -14.46 -16.38 1.32
C ARG A 149 -14.39 -16.99 -0.09
N GLY A 150 -15.53 -17.33 -0.69
CA GLY A 150 -15.55 -17.87 -2.06
C GLY A 150 -15.05 -16.83 -3.06
N GLY A 151 -14.02 -17.16 -3.85
CA GLY A 151 -13.61 -16.38 -5.03
C GLY A 151 -12.69 -15.15 -4.82
N TYR A 152 -12.20 -14.88 -3.60
CA TYR A 152 -11.28 -13.76 -3.32
C TYR A 152 -11.80 -12.41 -3.88
N LYS A 153 -10.90 -11.52 -4.37
CA LYS A 153 -11.26 -10.19 -4.92
C LYS A 153 -12.23 -10.26 -6.11
N ALA A 154 -12.18 -11.33 -6.91
CA ALA A 154 -13.08 -11.51 -8.05
C ALA A 154 -14.48 -11.96 -7.61
N GLY A 155 -14.59 -12.71 -6.51
CA GLY A 155 -15.87 -13.08 -5.90
C GLY A 155 -16.58 -11.90 -5.27
N ALA A 156 -15.83 -11.00 -4.61
CA ALA A 156 -16.38 -9.80 -3.98
C ALA A 156 -17.14 -8.91 -4.99
N LEU A 157 -16.59 -8.70 -6.19
CA LEU A 157 -17.22 -7.90 -7.25
C LEU A 157 -18.42 -8.58 -7.92
N LYS A 158 -18.58 -9.90 -7.78
CA LYS A 158 -19.67 -10.66 -8.41
C LYS A 158 -20.90 -10.76 -7.51
N GLU A 159 -20.70 -10.71 -6.19
CA GLU A 159 -21.77 -10.82 -5.18
C GLU A 159 -22.37 -9.45 -4.78
N GLY A 160 -21.62 -8.36 -4.99
CA GLY A 160 -22.05 -7.00 -4.67
C GLY A 160 -22.77 -6.29 -5.81
#